data_AF-A0A6F9DT98-F1
#
_entry.id   AF-A0A6F9DT98-F1
#
_cell.length_a   1.000
_cell.length_b   1.000
_cell.length_c   1.000
_cell.angle_alpha   90.00
_cell.angle_beta   90.00
_cell.angle_gamma   90.00
#
_symmetry.space_group_name_H-M   'P 1'
#
loop_
_entity.id
_entity.type
_entity.pdbx_description
1 polymer ?
#
loop_
_entity_poly.entity_id
_entity_poly.type
_entity_poly.pdbx_seq_one_letter_code
_entity_poly.pdbx_strand_id
1 'polypeptide(L)'
;MNAKTMCDVNAYKYKWIPPKSPYNLVQETLFHDSWKLLVATIFLNKTAGSHAIPTLWDFLDQFSSAEVVSQSPITDMVDILEPLGLQNTRANLIQKFSIDYIAMDWKYPCELRGIGKYGNDSYRIFCVNEWQAVTPDDRKLILYREWLKTNMTD
;
A
#
# COMPACT_ATOMS: atom_id res chain seq x y z
N MET A 1 20.72 -19.30 23.38
CA MET A 1 20.82 -18.73 22.03
C MET A 1 19.64 -19.24 21.22
N ASN A 2 18.77 -18.35 20.72
CA ASN A 2 17.49 -18.74 20.12
C ASN A 2 17.58 -18.83 18.59
N ALA A 3 16.75 -19.74 18.03
CA ALA A 3 16.62 -20.02 16.59
C ALA A 3 16.29 -18.80 15.71
N LYS A 4 15.95 -17.65 16.31
CA LYS A 4 15.67 -16.39 15.62
C LYS A 4 16.91 -15.76 14.99
N THR A 5 18.11 -15.99 15.57
CA THR A 5 19.35 -15.30 15.13
C THR A 5 20.08 -16.01 13.98
N MET A 6 19.79 -17.29 13.72
CA MET A 6 20.46 -18.03 12.62
C MET A 6 19.75 -17.89 11.25
N CYS A 7 18.51 -17.39 11.21
CA CYS A 7 17.83 -17.09 9.94
C CYS A 7 18.31 -15.78 9.28
N ASP A 8 18.97 -14.89 10.04
CA ASP A 8 19.25 -13.52 9.59
C ASP A 8 20.41 -13.40 8.59
N VAL A 9 21.32 -14.37 8.54
CA VAL A 9 22.50 -14.30 7.64
C VAL A 9 22.20 -14.63 6.18
N ASN A 10 21.06 -15.26 5.86
CA ASN A 10 20.65 -15.59 4.48
C ASN A 10 19.45 -14.76 3.96
N ALA A 11 18.73 -14.04 4.83
CA ALA A 11 17.54 -13.28 4.45
C ALA A 11 17.82 -12.04 3.57
N TYR A 12 19.05 -11.52 3.60
CA TYR A 12 19.43 -10.31 2.85
C TYR A 12 19.64 -10.53 1.35
N LYS A 13 19.73 -11.78 0.88
CA LYS A 13 20.06 -12.09 -0.53
C LYS A 13 18.84 -12.13 -1.47
N TYR A 14 17.62 -12.10 -0.93
CA TYR A 14 16.37 -12.32 -1.71
C TYR A 14 15.22 -11.38 -1.34
N LYS A 15 15.52 -10.17 -0.83
CA LYS A 15 14.46 -9.18 -0.58
C LYS A 15 13.98 -8.62 -1.92
N TRP A 16 12.72 -8.87 -2.24
CA TRP A 16 12.08 -8.33 -3.44
C TRP A 16 12.08 -6.80 -3.43
N ILE A 17 12.59 -6.22 -4.50
CA ILE A 17 12.55 -4.80 -4.78
C ILE A 17 11.85 -4.66 -6.12
N PRO A 18 10.59 -4.21 -6.16
CA PRO A 18 9.88 -3.99 -7.41
C PRO A 18 10.64 -2.94 -8.22
N PRO A 19 10.99 -3.23 -9.49
CA PRO A 19 11.77 -2.34 -10.33
C PRO A 19 10.99 -1.08 -10.71
N LYS A 20 11.71 0.02 -10.97
CA LYS A 20 11.07 1.24 -11.47
C LYS A 20 10.60 1.05 -12.91
N SER A 21 9.33 1.34 -13.17
CA SER A 21 8.74 1.27 -14.51
C SER A 21 8.63 2.66 -15.16
N PRO A 22 8.42 2.74 -16.48
CA PRO A 22 8.08 3.99 -17.15
C PRO A 22 6.74 4.62 -16.69
N TYR A 23 5.92 3.88 -15.94
CA TYR A 23 4.58 4.32 -15.53
C TYR A 23 4.56 5.11 -14.22
N ASN A 24 5.66 5.09 -13.46
CA ASN A 24 5.84 5.84 -12.21
C ASN A 24 4.67 5.65 -11.23
N LEU A 25 4.28 4.41 -10.98
CA LEU A 25 3.21 4.12 -10.02
C LEU A 25 3.67 4.49 -8.61
N VAL A 26 2.78 5.08 -7.80
CA VAL A 26 3.13 5.48 -6.43
C VAL A 26 3.55 4.29 -5.56
N GLN A 27 3.02 3.10 -5.87
CA GLN A 27 3.38 1.82 -5.28
C GLN A 27 4.88 1.50 -5.43
N GLU A 28 5.51 1.90 -6.55
CA GLU A 28 6.95 1.70 -6.78
C GLU A 28 7.80 2.49 -5.81
N THR A 29 7.26 3.54 -5.18
CA THR A 29 7.94 4.35 -4.17
C THR A 29 7.63 3.85 -2.77
N LEU A 30 6.40 3.41 -2.52
CA LEU A 30 5.92 3.05 -1.19
C LEU A 30 6.12 1.58 -0.79
N PHE A 31 6.61 0.71 -1.69
CA PHE A 31 6.69 -0.75 -1.46
C PHE A 31 7.43 -1.19 -0.18
N HIS A 32 8.33 -0.37 0.34
CA HIS A 32 9.10 -0.68 1.54
C HIS A 32 8.27 -0.57 2.83
N ASP A 33 7.10 0.07 2.75
CA ASP A 33 6.12 0.22 3.83
C ASP A 33 4.74 -0.19 3.31
N SER A 34 4.33 -1.42 3.62
CA SER A 34 3.06 -1.97 3.16
C SER A 34 1.85 -1.19 3.64
N TRP A 35 1.91 -0.56 4.82
CA TRP A 35 0.82 0.27 5.32
C TRP A 35 0.65 1.51 4.44
N LYS A 36 1.74 2.25 4.19
CA LYS A 36 1.69 3.45 3.32
C LYS A 36 1.23 3.11 1.91
N LEU A 37 1.71 1.99 1.35
CA LEU A 37 1.27 1.52 0.04
C LEU A 37 -0.24 1.23 0.03
N LEU A 38 -0.78 0.57 1.06
CA LEU A 38 -2.20 0.26 1.15
C LEU A 38 -3.06 1.52 1.37
N VAL A 39 -2.60 2.47 2.20
CA VAL A 39 -3.23 3.80 2.32
C VAL A 39 -3.29 4.50 0.96
N ALA A 40 -2.21 4.46 0.17
CA ALA A 40 -2.20 5.02 -1.18
C ALA A 40 -3.28 4.37 -2.07
N THR A 41 -3.52 3.06 -1.94
CA THR A 41 -4.60 2.39 -2.69
C THR A 41 -6.00 2.86 -2.26
N ILE A 42 -6.20 3.17 -0.98
CA ILE A 42 -7.44 3.76 -0.47
C ILE A 42 -7.64 5.18 -1.05
N PHE A 43 -6.57 5.98 -1.13
CA PHE A 43 -6.61 7.32 -1.74
C PHE A 43 -6.99 7.28 -3.22
N LEU A 44 -6.45 6.32 -3.96
CA LEU A 44 -6.66 6.16 -5.41
C LEU A 44 -8.01 5.51 -5.77
N ASN A 45 -8.80 5.06 -4.79
CA ASN A 45 -10.14 4.53 -5.07
C ASN A 45 -11.06 5.61 -5.62
N LYS A 46 -11.44 5.46 -6.90
CA LYS A 46 -12.32 6.37 -7.65
C LYS A 46 -11.83 7.83 -7.68
N THR A 47 -10.52 8.06 -7.53
CA THR A 47 -9.91 9.39 -7.59
C THR A 47 -8.69 9.36 -8.49
N ALA A 48 -8.60 10.33 -9.41
CA ALA A 48 -7.45 10.45 -10.29
C ALA A 48 -6.18 10.72 -9.47
N GLY A 49 -5.11 9.98 -9.77
CA GLY A 49 -3.84 10.11 -9.05
C GLY A 49 -3.26 11.52 -9.07
N SER A 50 -3.52 12.32 -10.11
CA SER A 50 -3.11 13.73 -10.18
C SER A 50 -3.68 14.60 -9.06
N HIS A 51 -4.83 14.21 -8.50
CA HIS A 51 -5.46 14.91 -7.38
C HIS A 51 -5.16 14.21 -6.05
N ALA A 52 -5.15 12.88 -6.02
CA ALA A 52 -4.96 12.12 -4.79
C ALA A 52 -3.50 12.12 -4.28
N ILE A 53 -2.51 12.11 -5.17
CA ILE A 53 -1.10 11.92 -4.79
C ILE A 53 -0.53 13.10 -3.98
N PRO A 54 -0.78 14.38 -4.32
CA PRO A 54 -0.35 15.51 -3.49
C PRO A 54 -0.86 15.40 -2.05
N THR A 55 -2.17 15.22 -1.87
CA THR A 55 -2.78 15.06 -0.53
C THR A 55 -2.33 13.80 0.18
N LEU A 56 -2.01 12.72 -0.54
CA LEU A 56 -1.42 11.52 0.05
C LEU A 56 -0.07 11.83 0.70
N TRP A 57 0.77 12.66 0.07
CA TRP A 57 2.06 13.03 0.65
C TRP A 57 1.90 13.89 1.90
N ASP A 58 1.02 14.89 1.85
CA ASP A 58 0.69 15.69 3.03
C ASP A 58 0.17 14.79 4.17
N PHE A 59 -0.72 13.84 3.84
CA PHE A 59 -1.25 12.87 4.80
C PHE A 59 -0.14 12.02 5.41
N LEU A 60 0.78 11.48 4.61
CA LEU A 60 1.85 10.61 5.10
C LEU A 60 2.95 11.35 5.86
N ASP A 61 3.09 12.66 5.65
CA ASP A 61 3.98 13.52 6.43
C ASP A 61 3.43 13.73 7.84
N GLN A 62 2.12 14.01 7.96
CA GLN A 62 1.45 14.18 9.25
C GLN A 62 1.20 12.85 9.98
N PHE A 63 0.81 11.81 9.23
CA PHE A 63 0.42 10.50 9.75
C PHE A 63 1.39 9.42 9.23
N SER A 64 2.50 9.28 9.94
CA SER A 64 3.65 8.51 9.46
C SER A 64 3.55 6.98 9.62
N SER A 65 2.60 6.49 10.43
CA SER A 65 2.37 5.05 10.64
C SER A 65 0.91 4.72 10.99
N ALA A 66 0.58 3.43 10.96
CA ALA A 66 -0.72 2.91 11.37
C ALA A 66 -1.05 3.27 12.83
N GLU A 67 -0.04 3.20 13.72
CA GLU A 67 -0.18 3.51 15.14
C GLU A 67 -0.59 4.97 15.34
N VAL A 68 0.09 5.88 14.63
CA VAL A 68 -0.25 7.32 14.66
C VAL A 68 -1.69 7.52 14.23
N VAL A 69 -2.10 6.96 13.08
CA VAL A 69 -3.49 7.09 12.58
C VAL A 69 -4.52 6.53 13.56
N SER A 70 -4.26 5.36 14.15
CA SER A 70 -5.18 4.71 15.09
C SER A 70 -5.44 5.51 16.37
N GLN A 71 -4.50 6.37 16.76
CA GLN A 71 -4.58 7.19 17.97
C GLN A 71 -4.95 8.65 17.69
N SER A 72 -4.93 9.07 16.42
CA SER A 72 -5.20 10.44 16.02
C SER A 72 -6.70 10.77 16.03
N PRO A 73 -7.09 12.02 16.36
CA PRO A 73 -8.45 12.50 16.18
C PRO A 73 -8.88 12.35 14.71
N ILE A 74 -10.11 11.86 14.49
CA ILE A 74 -10.63 11.71 13.14
C ILE A 74 -10.80 13.05 12.41
N THR A 75 -11.01 14.13 13.16
CA THR A 75 -11.11 15.50 12.64
C THR A 75 -9.87 15.92 11.88
N ASP A 76 -8.69 15.61 12.40
CA ASP A 76 -7.41 15.99 11.78
C ASP A 76 -7.23 15.30 10.42
N MET A 77 -7.68 14.04 10.32
CA MET A 77 -7.73 13.31 9.05
C MET A 77 -8.80 13.85 8.10
N VAL A 78 -9.95 14.29 8.62
CA VAL A 78 -11.01 14.88 7.79
C VAL A 78 -10.54 16.17 7.14
N ASP A 79 -9.84 17.02 7.88
CA ASP A 79 -9.33 18.30 7.39
C ASP A 79 -8.33 18.11 6.24
N ILE A 80 -7.36 17.20 6.40
CA ILE A 80 -6.38 16.95 5.33
C ILE A 80 -7.01 16.27 4.10
N LEU A 81 -8.07 15.49 4.29
CA LEU A 81 -8.77 14.78 3.21
C LEU A 81 -9.84 15.63 2.51
N GLU A 82 -10.16 16.81 3.04
CA GLU A 82 -11.21 17.70 2.51
C GLU A 82 -11.08 17.94 0.98
N PRO A 83 -9.88 18.22 0.42
CA PRO A 83 -9.74 18.52 -1.01
C PRO A 83 -10.14 17.36 -1.95
N LEU A 84 -10.18 16.12 -1.43
CA LEU A 84 -10.49 14.92 -2.24
C LEU A 84 -11.99 14.59 -2.26
N GLY A 85 -12.79 15.21 -1.39
CA GLY A 85 -14.18 14.85 -1.15
C GLY A 85 -14.36 13.46 -0.53
N LEU A 86 -15.56 13.22 0.02
CA LEU A 86 -15.87 12.02 0.82
C LEU A 86 -14.94 11.85 2.03
N GLN A 87 -14.37 12.95 2.53
CA GLN A 87 -13.35 13.03 3.56
C GLN A 87 -13.75 12.30 4.84
N ASN A 88 -15.00 12.45 5.28
CA ASN A 88 -15.54 11.73 6.45
C ASN A 88 -15.48 10.21 6.25
N THR A 89 -15.94 9.72 5.10
CA THR A 89 -15.93 8.29 4.78
C THR A 89 -14.51 7.77 4.65
N ARG A 90 -13.62 8.53 3.99
CA ARG A 90 -12.20 8.17 3.82
C ARG A 90 -11.47 8.12 5.15
N ALA A 91 -11.60 9.14 5.99
CA ALA A 91 -10.96 9.22 7.31
C ALA A 91 -11.38 8.02 8.19
N ASN A 92 -12.69 7.74 8.25
CA ASN A 92 -13.21 6.58 8.97
C ASN A 92 -12.65 5.26 8.45
N LEU A 93 -12.54 5.11 7.13
CA LEU A 93 -12.02 3.89 6.51
C LEU A 93 -10.53 3.71 6.81
N ILE A 94 -9.73 4.76 6.64
CA ILE A 94 -8.28 4.75 6.88
C ILE A 94 -7.97 4.45 8.35
N GLN A 95 -8.72 5.05 9.28
CA GLN A 95 -8.54 4.78 10.71
C GLN A 95 -8.87 3.32 11.07
N LYS A 96 -10.03 2.81 10.61
CA LYS A 96 -10.42 1.41 10.85
C LYS A 96 -9.45 0.42 10.21
N PHE A 97 -9.04 0.68 8.97
CA PHE A 97 -7.99 -0.08 8.28
C PHE A 97 -6.70 -0.12 9.11
N SER A 98 -6.26 1.02 9.63
CA SER A 98 -5.00 1.10 10.38
C SER A 98 -5.07 0.38 11.73
N ILE A 99 -6.23 0.41 12.39
CA ILE A 99 -6.48 -0.38 13.61
C ILE A 99 -6.40 -1.88 13.29
N ASP A 100 -7.11 -2.34 12.25
CA ASP A 100 -7.11 -3.74 11.84
C ASP A 100 -5.71 -4.21 11.41
N TYR A 101 -4.98 -3.36 10.70
CA TYR A 101 -3.62 -3.62 10.22
C TYR A 101 -2.66 -4.00 11.35
N ILE A 102 -2.82 -3.38 12.53
CA ILE A 102 -1.99 -3.65 13.72
C ILE A 102 -2.55 -4.81 14.55
N ALA A 103 -3.88 -4.86 14.71
CA ALA A 103 -4.51 -5.72 15.70
C ALA A 103 -4.79 -7.14 15.20
N MET A 104 -4.94 -7.34 13.88
CA MET A 104 -5.29 -8.64 13.30
C MET A 104 -4.04 -9.42 12.89
N ASP A 105 -4.10 -10.74 13.02
CA ASP A 105 -3.13 -11.66 12.42
C ASP A 105 -3.57 -12.01 10.99
N TRP A 106 -3.27 -11.12 10.05
CA TRP A 106 -3.68 -11.24 8.65
C TRP A 106 -2.52 -11.71 7.77
N LYS A 107 -2.82 -12.52 6.75
CA LYS A 107 -1.82 -12.99 5.78
C LYS A 107 -1.78 -12.10 4.53
N TYR A 108 -2.95 -11.72 4.04
CA TYR A 108 -3.11 -10.84 2.89
C TYR A 108 -4.03 -9.66 3.24
N PRO A 109 -3.74 -8.45 2.73
CA PRO A 109 -4.45 -7.27 3.20
C PRO A 109 -5.91 -7.25 2.73
N CYS A 110 -6.36 -8.09 1.79
CA CYS A 110 -7.79 -8.25 1.49
C CYS A 110 -8.64 -8.71 2.69
N GLU A 111 -8.01 -9.22 3.75
CA GLU A 111 -8.66 -9.55 5.02
C GLU A 111 -8.99 -8.28 5.86
N LEU A 112 -8.35 -7.16 5.54
CA LEU A 112 -8.47 -5.89 6.25
C LEU A 112 -9.57 -5.02 5.64
N ARG A 113 -10.27 -4.28 6.51
CA ARG A 113 -11.33 -3.37 6.07
C ARG A 113 -10.78 -2.32 5.11
N GLY A 114 -11.52 -2.10 4.02
CA GLY A 114 -11.17 -1.09 3.01
C GLY A 114 -10.20 -1.55 1.92
N ILE A 115 -9.62 -2.75 2.05
CA ILE A 115 -8.73 -3.30 1.04
C ILE A 115 -9.46 -4.34 0.20
N GLY A 116 -9.80 -3.95 -1.02
CA GLY A 116 -10.33 -4.88 -2.04
C GLY A 116 -9.24 -5.51 -2.90
N LYS A 117 -9.67 -6.14 -3.99
CA LYS A 117 -8.77 -6.78 -4.98
C LYS A 117 -7.64 -5.86 -5.45
N TYR A 118 -7.92 -4.60 -5.76
CA TYR A 118 -6.91 -3.62 -6.19
C TYR A 118 -5.77 -3.43 -5.17
N GLY A 119 -6.11 -3.21 -3.89
CA GLY A 119 -5.11 -3.04 -2.84
C GLY A 119 -4.34 -4.33 -2.56
N ASN A 120 -5.03 -5.48 -2.59
CA ASN A 120 -4.42 -6.78 -2.43
C ASN A 120 -3.44 -7.14 -3.56
N ASP A 121 -3.83 -6.90 -4.81
CA ASP A 121 -2.96 -7.12 -5.96
C ASP A 121 -1.76 -6.18 -5.92
N SER A 122 -1.96 -4.92 -5.50
CA SER A 122 -0.86 -3.98 -5.28
C SER A 122 0.13 -4.53 -4.24
N TYR A 123 -0.35 -4.97 -3.08
CA TYR A 123 0.51 -5.58 -2.06
C TYR A 123 1.29 -6.79 -2.59
N ARG A 124 0.60 -7.71 -3.27
CA ARG A 124 1.21 -8.94 -3.79
C ARG A 124 2.27 -8.67 -4.86
N ILE A 125 2.06 -7.67 -5.71
CA ILE A 125 3.02 -7.25 -6.73
C ILE A 125 4.22 -6.53 -6.11
N PHE A 126 3.99 -5.55 -5.23
CA PHE A 126 5.03 -4.63 -4.79
C PHE A 126 5.72 -5.04 -3.49
N CYS A 127 5.03 -5.70 -2.57
CA CYS A 127 5.57 -5.98 -1.22
C CYS A 127 6.15 -7.40 -1.07
N VAL A 128 5.61 -8.42 -1.77
CA VAL A 128 5.92 -9.84 -1.45
C VAL A 128 6.32 -10.74 -2.64
N ASN A 129 6.73 -10.18 -3.79
CA ASN A 129 7.18 -10.92 -4.98
C ASN A 129 6.21 -11.96 -5.56
N GLU A 130 4.90 -11.75 -5.43
CA GLU A 130 3.90 -12.68 -5.94
C GLU A 130 3.34 -12.24 -7.31
N TRP A 131 3.99 -11.27 -7.97
CA TRP A 131 3.48 -10.61 -9.18
C TRP A 131 3.13 -11.57 -10.34
N GLN A 132 3.82 -12.71 -10.44
CA GLN A 132 3.54 -13.74 -11.44
C GLN A 132 2.17 -14.39 -11.24
N ALA A 133 1.79 -14.63 -9.97
CA ALA A 133 0.54 -15.27 -9.55
C ALA A 133 -0.64 -14.28 -9.37
N VAL A 134 -0.43 -13.00 -9.68
CA VAL A 134 -1.46 -11.95 -9.60
C VAL A 134 -2.04 -11.72 -10.99
N THR A 135 -3.37 -11.63 -11.09
CA THR A 135 -4.08 -11.22 -12.31
C THR A 135 -4.90 -9.97 -11.99
N PRO A 136 -4.34 -8.75 -12.18
CA PRO A 136 -5.00 -7.52 -11.76
C PRO A 136 -6.09 -7.09 -12.74
N ASP A 137 -7.13 -6.42 -12.22
CA ASP A 137 -8.18 -5.79 -13.04
C ASP A 137 -7.88 -4.30 -13.30
N ASP A 138 -7.07 -3.68 -12.43
CA ASP A 138 -6.70 -2.26 -12.56
C ASP A 138 -5.78 -2.04 -13.77
N ARG A 139 -6.14 -1.07 -14.62
CA ARG A 139 -5.42 -0.78 -15.87
C ARG A 139 -3.94 -0.48 -15.64
N LYS A 140 -3.58 0.25 -14.57
CA LYS A 140 -2.18 0.62 -14.30
C LYS A 140 -1.40 -0.57 -13.77
N LEU A 141 -1.99 -1.39 -12.90
CA LEU A 141 -1.37 -2.64 -12.44
C LEU A 141 -1.19 -3.65 -13.58
N ILE A 142 -2.13 -3.73 -14.52
CA ILE A 142 -1.99 -4.56 -15.73
C ILE A 142 -0.77 -4.10 -16.53
N LEU A 143 -0.65 -2.80 -16.84
CA LEU A 143 0.48 -2.27 -17.59
C LEU A 143 1.82 -2.56 -16.89
N TYR A 144 1.91 -2.30 -15.59
CA TYR A 144 3.11 -2.57 -14.81
C TYR A 144 3.47 -4.05 -14.80
N ARG A 145 2.49 -4.95 -14.62
CA ARG A 145 2.72 -6.40 -14.63
C ARG A 145 3.17 -6.92 -16.00
N GLU A 146 2.57 -6.47 -17.09
CA GLU A 146 3.00 -6.88 -18.43
C GLU A 146 4.42 -6.36 -18.72
N TRP A 147 4.75 -5.15 -18.29
CA TRP A 147 6.11 -4.63 -18.36
C TRP A 147 7.10 -5.43 -17.48
N LEU A 148 6.69 -5.91 -16.30
CA LEU A 148 7.52 -6.84 -15.52
C LEU A 148 7.81 -8.10 -16.31
N LYS A 149 6.80 -8.72 -16.95
CA LYS A 149 7.01 -9.93 -17.76
C LYS A 149 8.03 -9.73 -18.87
N THR A 150 8.10 -8.54 -19.48
CA THR A 150 9.05 -8.28 -20.57
C THR A 150 10.47 -7.99 -20.09
N ASN A 151 10.67 -7.64 -18.81
CA ASN A 151 11.96 -7.15 -18.29
C ASN A 151 12.53 -7.94 -17.11
N MET A 152 11.74 -8.87 -16.53
CA MET A 152 12.12 -9.69 -15.37
C MET A 152 12.11 -11.20 -15.66
N THR A 153 11.83 -11.61 -16.89
CA THR A 153 12.11 -13.00 -17.31
C THR A 153 13.57 -13.10 -17.73
N ASP A 154 14.33 -13.91 -16.99
CA ASP A 154 15.55 -14.57 -17.48
C ASP A 154 15.22 -15.49 -18.67
#